data_AF-A0A4S4M4Y9-F1
#
_entry.id   AF-A0A4S4M4Y9-F1
#
_cell.length_a   1.000
_cell.length_b   1.000
_cell.length_c   1.000
_cell.angle_alpha   90.00
_cell.angle_beta   90.00
_cell.angle_gamma   90.00
#
_symmetry.space_group_name_H-M   'P 1'
#
loop_
_entity.id
_entity.type
_entity.pdbx_description
1 polymer ?
#
loop_
_entity_poly.entity_id
_entity_poly.type
_entity_poly.pdbx_seq_one_letter_code
_entity_poly.pdbx_strand_id
1 'polypeptide(L)'
;LVTADYDDIKTWEYLDRVGLIHTGVQQQLNTGKKSTKSPLRVEFIHMGLLLGYVEDIIIDAVLDHPDLDLKTKHAVLKALNKVVWMQNDLFAKHYVKDVDAIEAERKQGFSKSILAQFPVPIAISLILTGLAYKFFA
;
A
#
# COMPACT_ATOMS: atom_id res chain seq x y z
N LEU A 1 0.07 19.64 4.77
CA LEU A 1 -0.01 18.86 6.02
C LEU A 1 -0.51 19.73 7.17
N VAL A 2 0.19 20.80 7.56
CA VAL A 2 -0.15 21.60 8.75
C VAL A 2 -1.36 22.54 8.60
N THR A 3 -1.81 22.81 7.38
CA THR A 3 -2.93 23.72 7.08
C THR A 3 -4.14 23.00 6.47
N ALA A 4 -4.10 21.67 6.38
CA ALA A 4 -5.19 20.91 5.76
C ALA A 4 -6.39 20.82 6.70
N ASP A 5 -7.58 20.78 6.12
CA ASP A 5 -8.82 20.49 6.84
C ASP A 5 -8.99 18.97 6.96
N TYR A 6 -8.76 18.43 8.15
CA TYR A 6 -8.83 16.99 8.41
C TYR A 6 -10.26 16.48 8.68
N ASP A 7 -11.24 17.38 8.78
CA ASP A 7 -12.66 17.02 8.86
C ASP A 7 -13.26 16.78 7.46
N ASP A 8 -12.63 17.31 6.40
CA ASP A 8 -13.01 17.02 5.00
C ASP A 8 -12.40 15.70 4.52
N ILE A 9 -13.26 14.77 4.09
CA ILE A 9 -12.86 13.47 3.52
C ILE A 9 -11.92 13.62 2.32
N LYS A 10 -12.01 14.72 1.56
CA LYS A 10 -11.14 14.98 0.40
C LYS A 10 -9.66 15.09 0.78
N THR A 11 -9.36 15.53 2.00
CA THR A 11 -7.98 15.56 2.50
C THR A 11 -7.42 14.14 2.58
N TRP A 12 -8.20 13.20 3.08
CA TRP A 12 -7.82 11.79 3.18
C TRP A 12 -7.74 11.11 1.81
N GLU A 13 -8.68 11.40 0.91
CA GLU A 13 -8.63 10.92 -0.50
C GLU A 13 -7.39 11.43 -1.24
N TYR A 14 -6.96 12.66 -0.95
CA TYR A 14 -5.74 13.21 -1.51
C TYR A 14 -4.50 12.48 -0.97
N LEU A 15 -4.40 12.28 0.35
CA LEU A 15 -3.30 11.54 0.97
C LEU A 15 -3.22 10.10 0.46
N ASP A 16 -4.37 9.45 0.32
CA ASP A 16 -4.51 8.13 -0.29
C ASP A 16 -3.91 8.11 -1.72
N ARG A 17 -4.33 9.04 -2.57
CA ARG A 17 -3.80 9.17 -3.94
C ARG A 17 -2.29 9.38 -3.95
N VAL A 18 -1.74 10.11 -2.97
CA VAL A 18 -0.28 10.26 -2.82
C VAL A 18 0.39 8.91 -2.56
N GLY A 19 -0.18 8.03 -1.75
CA GLY A 19 0.35 6.67 -1.57
C GLY A 19 0.39 5.88 -2.88
N LEU A 20 -0.72 5.93 -3.63
CA LEU A 20 -0.85 5.22 -4.90
C LEU A 20 0.17 5.65 -5.96
N ILE A 21 0.44 6.97 -6.10
CA ILE A 21 1.41 7.46 -7.11
C ILE A 21 2.84 6.99 -6.84
N HIS A 22 3.19 6.63 -5.60
CA HIS A 22 4.51 6.13 -5.25
C HIS A 22 4.72 4.66 -5.63
N THR A 23 3.65 3.91 -5.92
CA THR A 23 3.76 2.49 -6.34
C THR A 23 4.25 2.31 -7.78
N GLY A 24 4.21 3.37 -8.58
CA GLY A 24 4.46 3.35 -10.02
C GLY A 24 3.29 2.80 -10.86
N VAL A 25 2.20 2.33 -10.23
CA VAL A 25 1.02 1.76 -10.92
C VAL A 25 0.15 2.86 -11.55
N GLN A 26 0.02 4.00 -10.86
CA GLN A 26 -0.83 5.10 -11.29
C GLN A 26 0.00 6.27 -11.84
N GLN A 27 0.27 6.26 -13.14
CA GLN A 27 0.52 7.49 -13.87
C GLN A 27 -0.56 7.77 -14.93
N GLN A 28 -1.81 7.41 -14.65
CA GLN A 28 -2.92 8.13 -15.26
C GLN A 28 -3.09 9.40 -14.44
N LEU A 29 -2.61 10.52 -15.00
CA LEU A 29 -2.97 11.84 -14.51
C LEU A 29 -4.49 11.95 -14.51
N ASN A 30 -5.05 12.85 -13.69
CA ASN A 30 -6.49 13.21 -13.63
C ASN A 30 -7.11 13.64 -14.98
N THR A 31 -6.35 13.54 -16.08
CA THR A 31 -6.71 13.86 -17.47
C THR A 31 -6.99 12.62 -18.33
N GLY A 32 -6.92 11.40 -17.78
CA GLY A 32 -7.19 10.15 -18.53
C GLY A 32 -6.11 9.78 -19.56
N LYS A 33 -5.03 10.57 -19.65
CA LYS A 33 -3.89 10.29 -20.53
C LYS A 33 -2.82 9.52 -19.76
N LYS A 34 -2.25 8.51 -20.42
CA LYS A 34 -1.05 7.82 -19.96
C LYS A 34 0.06 8.87 -19.87
N SER A 35 0.59 9.10 -18.67
CA SER A 35 1.77 9.95 -18.49
C SER A 35 2.91 9.43 -19.37
N THR A 36 3.61 10.33 -20.04
CA THR A 36 4.83 10.04 -20.79
C THR A 36 6.07 9.98 -19.90
N LYS A 37 5.93 10.29 -18.60
CA LYS A 37 7.02 10.24 -17.63
C LYS A 37 7.27 8.80 -17.21
N SER A 38 8.51 8.51 -16.79
CA SER A 38 8.84 7.22 -16.18
C SER A 38 8.00 7.00 -14.93
N PRO A 39 7.45 5.79 -14.68
CA PRO A 39 6.73 5.48 -13.45
C PRO A 39 7.61 5.79 -12.23
N LEU A 40 7.09 6.63 -11.33
CA LEU A 40 7.74 6.92 -10.06
C LEU A 40 7.43 5.75 -9.13
N ARG A 41 8.37 4.83 -8.99
CA ARG A 41 8.31 3.76 -7.99
C ARG A 41 9.26 4.09 -6.85
N VAL A 42 8.72 4.16 -5.64
CA VAL A 42 9.49 4.31 -4.41
C VAL A 42 9.19 3.10 -3.53
N GLU A 43 10.20 2.41 -3.05
CA GLU A 43 9.96 1.28 -2.13
C GLU A 43 9.48 1.81 -0.78
N PHE A 44 8.50 1.11 -0.17
CA PHE A 44 7.84 1.56 1.06
C PHE A 44 8.82 1.85 2.21
N ILE A 45 9.91 1.10 2.30
CA ILE A 45 10.97 1.32 3.30
C ILE A 45 11.57 2.75 3.20
N HIS A 46 11.76 3.27 1.98
CA HIS A 46 12.31 4.61 1.78
C HIS A 46 11.31 5.70 2.16
N MET A 47 10.02 5.44 1.98
CA MET A 47 8.96 6.36 2.42
C MET A 47 8.93 6.45 3.94
N GLY A 48 8.98 5.32 4.65
CA GLY A 48 9.05 5.29 6.11
C GLY A 48 10.31 5.99 6.66
N LEU A 49 11.47 5.75 6.04
CA LEU A 49 12.73 6.42 6.43
C LEU A 49 12.63 7.95 6.30
N LEU A 50 12.08 8.46 5.20
CA LEU A 50 11.93 9.90 5.01
C LEU A 50 10.91 10.51 5.98
N LEU A 51 9.78 9.84 6.23
CA LEU A 51 8.78 10.31 7.19
C LEU A 51 9.37 10.41 8.60
N GLY A 52 10.12 9.39 9.04
CA GLY A 52 10.80 9.41 10.34
C GLY A 52 11.83 10.53 10.44
N TYR A 53 12.62 10.77 9.38
CA TYR A 53 13.58 11.86 9.35
C TYR A 53 12.92 13.25 9.45
N VAL A 54 11.80 13.45 8.74
CA VAL A 54 11.03 14.71 8.81
C VAL A 54 10.37 14.88 10.17
N GLU A 55 9.84 13.81 10.75
CA GLU A 55 9.24 13.82 12.09
C GLU A 55 10.26 14.23 13.16
N ASP A 56 11.49 13.68 13.10
CA ASP A 56 12.60 14.01 14.01
C ASP A 56 12.93 15.52 14.00
N ILE A 57 13.10 16.10 12.81
CA ILE A 57 13.35 17.55 12.66
C ILE A 57 12.22 18.39 13.27
N ILE A 58 10.97 17.97 13.08
CA ILE A 58 9.82 18.73 13.62
C ILE A 58 9.74 18.57 15.15
N ILE A 59 10.09 17.39 15.69
CA ILE A 59 10.15 17.17 17.13
C ILE A 59 11.11 18.17 17.78
N ASP A 60 12.34 18.25 17.25
CA ASP A 60 13.35 19.18 17.74
C ASP A 60 12.86 20.63 17.65
N ALA A 61 12.35 21.04 16.49
CA ALA A 61 11.87 22.40 16.27
C ALA A 61 10.74 22.80 17.23
N VAL A 62 9.83 21.88 17.57
CA VAL A 62 8.72 22.15 18.51
C VAL A 62 9.23 22.20 19.95
N LEU A 63 10.15 21.30 20.33
CA LEU A 63 10.69 21.26 21.69
C LEU A 63 11.57 22.48 21.99
N ASP A 64 12.34 22.95 21.01
CA ASP A 64 13.24 24.10 21.15
C ASP A 64 12.53 25.45 21.01
N HIS A 65 11.25 25.48 20.60
CA HIS A 65 10.53 26.73 20.40
C HIS A 65 10.39 27.50 21.74
N PRO A 66 10.90 28.75 21.84
CA PRO A 66 10.95 29.48 23.10
C PRO A 66 9.57 29.94 23.58
N ASP A 67 8.67 30.25 22.65
CA ASP A 67 7.37 30.86 22.97
C ASP A 67 6.22 29.87 23.21
N LEU A 68 6.49 28.55 23.13
CA LEU A 68 5.45 27.53 23.34
C LEU A 68 5.53 26.95 24.75
N ASP A 69 4.38 26.89 25.44
CA ASP A 69 4.30 26.17 26.70
C ASP A 69 4.37 24.65 26.50
N LEU A 70 4.70 23.92 27.57
CA LEU A 70 4.85 22.46 27.50
C LEU A 70 3.56 21.75 27.05
N LYS A 71 2.41 22.28 27.44
CA LYS A 71 1.09 21.73 27.09
C LYS A 71 0.85 21.80 25.59
N THR A 72 1.18 22.93 24.96
CA THR A 72 1.04 23.18 23.53
C THR A 72 2.04 22.35 22.75
N LYS A 73 3.31 22.31 23.19
CA LYS A 73 4.33 21.42 22.59
C LYS A 73 3.84 19.97 22.53
N HIS A 74 3.38 19.44 23.66
CA HIS A 74 2.85 18.09 23.73
C HIS A 74 1.60 17.88 22.84
N ALA A 75 0.68 18.85 22.80
CA ALA A 75 -0.50 18.77 21.93
C ALA A 75 -0.12 18.73 20.44
N VAL A 76 0.82 19.58 20.01
CA VAL A 76 1.33 19.66 18.64
C VAL A 76 2.00 18.34 18.25
N LEU A 77 2.93 17.84 19.07
CA LEU A 77 3.65 16.59 18.77
C LEU A 77 2.68 15.39 18.67
N LYS A 78 1.69 15.30 19.56
CA LYS A 78 0.68 14.24 19.48
C LYS A 78 -0.19 14.35 18.23
N ALA A 79 -0.57 15.56 17.84
CA ALA A 79 -1.38 15.78 16.64
C ALA A 79 -0.58 15.41 15.38
N LEU A 80 0.67 15.87 15.28
CA LEU A 80 1.57 15.56 14.17
C LEU A 80 1.82 14.07 14.03
N ASN A 81 2.22 13.39 15.12
CA ASN A 81 2.50 11.95 15.13
C ASN A 81 1.28 11.17 14.58
N LYS A 82 0.07 11.47 15.06
CA LYS A 82 -1.15 10.82 14.54
C LYS A 82 -1.31 11.00 13.03
N VAL A 83 -1.13 12.22 12.53
CA VAL A 83 -1.29 12.53 11.09
C VAL A 83 -0.22 11.82 10.26
N VAL A 84 1.03 11.82 10.70
CA VAL A 84 2.14 11.15 10.00
C VAL A 84 1.90 9.65 9.90
N TRP A 85 1.48 9.00 11.00
CA TRP A 85 1.16 7.57 10.99
C TRP A 85 -0.07 7.22 10.14
N MET A 86 -1.12 8.04 10.18
CA MET A 86 -2.26 7.85 9.28
C MET A 86 -1.86 8.01 7.80
N GLN A 87 -0.98 8.96 7.48
CA GLN A 87 -0.42 9.10 6.13
C GLN A 87 0.41 7.86 5.74
N ASN A 88 1.24 7.35 6.65
CA ASN A 88 2.04 6.15 6.42
C ASN A 88 1.17 4.90 6.18
N ASP A 89 0.08 4.73 6.93
CA ASP A 89 -0.83 3.60 6.74
C ASP A 89 -1.59 3.68 5.40
N LEU A 90 -2.03 4.89 5.01
CA LEU A 90 -2.60 5.14 3.69
C LEU A 90 -1.60 4.84 2.57
N PHE A 91 -0.31 5.01 2.81
CA PHE A 91 0.71 4.62 1.85
C PHE A 91 0.88 3.11 1.81
N ALA A 92 1.01 2.47 2.98
CA ALA A 92 1.26 1.05 3.15
C ALA A 92 0.22 0.19 2.45
N LYS A 93 -1.06 0.58 2.49
CA LYS A 93 -2.16 -0.19 1.89
C LYS A 93 -1.98 -0.47 0.39
N HIS A 94 -1.21 0.36 -0.33
CA HIS A 94 -0.95 0.15 -1.76
C HIS A 94 0.26 -0.75 -2.05
N TYR A 95 1.05 -1.09 -1.04
CA TYR A 95 2.20 -1.99 -1.15
C TYR A 95 1.89 -3.41 -0.66
N VAL A 96 0.76 -3.62 0.00
CA VAL A 96 0.31 -4.92 0.47
C VAL A 96 -0.61 -5.55 -0.58
N LYS A 97 -0.38 -6.83 -0.91
CA LYS A 97 -1.30 -7.61 -1.76
C LYS A 97 -2.52 -8.05 -0.96
N ASP A 98 -3.69 -8.05 -1.59
CA ASP A 98 -4.90 -8.62 -0.99
C ASP A 98 -4.71 -10.10 -0.65
N VAL A 99 -5.20 -10.51 0.52
CA VAL A 99 -5.13 -11.91 0.98
C VAL A 99 -5.79 -12.85 -0.03
N ASP A 100 -6.94 -12.48 -0.58
CA ASP A 100 -7.63 -13.27 -1.61
C ASP A 100 -6.79 -13.42 -2.88
N ALA A 101 -6.05 -12.37 -3.27
CA ALA A 101 -5.14 -12.44 -4.40
C ALA A 101 -3.96 -13.38 -4.11
N ILE A 102 -3.40 -13.32 -2.89
CA ILE A 102 -2.35 -14.25 -2.43
C ILE A 102 -2.88 -15.70 -2.41
N GLU A 103 -4.11 -15.92 -1.93
CA GLU A 103 -4.74 -17.23 -1.90
C GLU A 103 -5.03 -17.78 -3.30
N ALA A 104 -5.49 -16.93 -4.21
CA ALA A 104 -5.70 -17.29 -5.61
C ALA A 104 -4.38 -17.67 -6.30
N GLU A 105 -3.33 -16.87 -6.12
CA GLU A 105 -1.97 -17.17 -6.60
C GLU A 105 -1.46 -18.50 -6.00
N ARG A 106 -1.65 -18.74 -4.70
CA ARG A 106 -1.27 -19.98 -4.02
C ARG A 106 -2.00 -21.20 -4.60
N LYS A 107 -3.33 -21.13 -4.74
CA LYS A 107 -4.15 -22.21 -5.31
C LYS A 107 -3.76 -22.51 -6.77
N GLN A 108 -3.48 -21.47 -7.55
CA GLN A 108 -3.03 -21.61 -8.93
C GLN A 108 -1.61 -22.22 -9.01
N GLY A 109 -0.68 -21.78 -8.17
CA GLY A 109 0.68 -22.31 -8.08
C GLY A 109 0.70 -23.78 -7.68
N PHE A 110 -0.12 -24.16 -6.70
CA PHE A 110 -0.30 -25.55 -6.27
C PHE A 110 -0.86 -26.44 -7.38
N SER A 111 -1.87 -25.96 -8.13
CA SER A 111 -2.41 -26.70 -9.27
C SER A 111 -1.36 -26.92 -10.37
N LYS A 112 -0.58 -25.88 -10.71
CA LYS A 112 0.49 -25.99 -11.71
C LYS A 112 1.63 -26.91 -11.26
N SER A 113 2.04 -26.85 -9.99
CA SER A 113 3.12 -27.71 -9.47
C SER A 113 2.72 -29.19 -9.43
N ILE A 114 1.46 -29.49 -9.07
CA ILE A 114 0.94 -30.86 -9.09
C ILE A 114 0.91 -31.40 -10.51
N LEU A 115 0.36 -30.64 -11.45
CA LEU A 115 0.27 -31.07 -12.85
C LEU A 115 1.65 -31.25 -13.50
N ALA A 116 2.64 -30.45 -13.09
CA ALA A 116 4.01 -30.55 -13.58
C ALA A 116 4.82 -31.72 -12.99
N GLN A 117 4.38 -32.33 -11.88
CA GLN A 117 5.05 -33.48 -11.25
C GLN A 117 4.71 -34.82 -11.92
N PHE A 118 3.67 -34.87 -12.74
CA PHE A 118 3.26 -36.07 -13.44
C PHE A 118 3.57 -35.98 -14.94
N PRO A 119 4.00 -37.08 -15.59
CA PRO A 119 4.12 -37.11 -17.03
C PRO A 119 2.76 -36.80 -17.67
N VAL A 120 2.79 -36.12 -18.83
CA VAL A 120 1.62 -35.56 -19.54
C VAL A 120 0.39 -36.50 -19.60
N PRO A 121 0.53 -37.82 -19.86
CA PRO A 121 -0.62 -38.73 -19.91
C PRO A 121 -1.37 -38.86 -18.57
N ILE A 122 -0.64 -38.81 -17.45
CA ILE A 122 -1.21 -38.94 -16.09
C ILE A 122 -1.91 -37.64 -15.69
N ALA A 123 -1.32 -36.48 -16.03
CA ALA A 123 -1.94 -35.18 -15.79
C ALA A 123 -3.29 -35.04 -16.53
N ILE A 124 -3.35 -35.48 -17.81
CA ILE A 124 -4.58 -35.48 -18.61
C ILE A 124 -5.63 -36.43 -18.02
N SER A 125 -5.21 -37.62 -17.59
CA SER A 125 -6.12 -38.58 -16.95
C SER A 125 -6.75 -38.00 -15.68
N LEU A 126 -5.95 -37.44 -14.77
CA LEU A 126 -6.45 -36.81 -13.53
C LEU A 126 -7.43 -35.65 -13.80
N ILE A 127 -7.19 -34.85 -14.84
CA ILE A 127 -8.11 -33.77 -15.27
C ILE A 127 -9.44 -34.36 -15.76
N LEU A 128 -9.40 -35.40 -16.61
CA LEU A 128 -10.60 -36.05 -17.16
C LEU A 128 -11.42 -36.74 -16.08
N THR A 129 -10.80 -37.45 -15.13
CA THR A 129 -11.54 -38.11 -14.03
C THR A 129 -12.16 -37.09 -13.09
N GLY A 130 -11.47 -35.97 -12.81
CA GLY A 130 -12.01 -34.88 -12.00
C GLY A 130 -13.19 -34.15 -12.66
N LEU A 131 -13.12 -33.95 -13.98
CA LEU A 131 -14.25 -33.42 -14.77
C LEU A 131 -15.43 -34.39 -14.79
N ALA A 132 -15.19 -35.67 -15.06
CA ALA A 132 -16.25 -36.70 -15.04
C ALA A 132 -16.94 -36.75 -13.67
N TYR A 133 -16.18 -36.73 -12.57
CA TYR A 133 -16.76 -36.74 -11.22
C TYR A 133 -17.69 -35.53 -10.96
N LYS A 134 -17.37 -34.34 -11.49
CA LYS A 134 -18.23 -33.15 -11.38
C LYS A 134 -19.48 -33.17 -12.25
N PHE A 135 -19.50 -33.97 -13.32
CA PHE A 135 -20.67 -34.08 -14.21
C PHE A 135 -21.61 -35.22 -13.82
N PHE A 136 -21.14 -36.18 -13.02
CA PHE A 136 -21.91 -37.37 -12.61
C PHE A 136 -22.25 -37.42 -11.11
N ALA A 137 -21.86 -36.41 -10.33
CA ALA A 137 -22.28 -36.18 -8.93
C ALA A 137 -23.07 -34.86 -8.84
#